data_AF-A0A963XX99-F1
#
_entry.id   AF-A0A963XX99-F1
#
_cell.length_a   1.000
_cell.length_b   1.000
_cell.length_c   1.000
_cell.angle_alpha   90.00
_cell.angle_beta   90.00
_cell.angle_gamma   90.00
#
_symmetry.space_group_name_H-M   'P 1'
#
loop_
_entity.id
_entity.type
_entity.pdbx_description
1 polymer ?
#
loop_
_entity_poly.entity_id
_entity_poly.type
_entity_poly.pdbx_seq_one_letter_code
_entity_poly.pdbx_strand_id
1 'polypeptide(L)'
;FYRGKEVVVIGGGNTAVEEALFLTNFATKVTLIHRRDELRCEKILEHRLFRNPKVETIWDHTVEEVLGTENPLGVTGVRIRHVQTGEERTVPCDGFFVAIGHAPASELVADTLELHHGNYVKVKPGSTETSVPGVFAAGDLTDHVYRQAVTSAGMGCMAALDAERWLSEQGAEEAAAAAE
;
A
#
# COMPACT_ATOMS: atom_id res chain seq x y z
N PHE A 1 -14.49 13.89 0.97
CA PHE A 1 -13.23 13.77 1.73
C PHE A 1 -13.45 14.32 3.13
N TYR A 2 -12.84 13.75 4.17
CA TYR A 2 -13.07 14.04 5.60
C TYR A 2 -12.62 15.45 6.06
N ARG A 3 -12.99 16.48 5.30
CA ARG A 3 -12.68 17.88 5.58
C ARG A 3 -13.43 18.31 6.84
N GLY A 4 -12.68 18.86 7.81
CA GLY A 4 -13.27 19.32 9.06
C GLY A 4 -13.67 18.19 10.02
N LYS A 5 -13.23 16.96 9.78
CA LYS A 5 -13.56 15.77 10.58
C LYS A 5 -12.34 15.23 11.31
N GLU A 6 -12.57 14.41 12.34
CA GLU A 6 -11.52 13.66 13.02
C GLU A 6 -11.40 12.26 12.45
N VAL A 7 -10.18 11.81 12.19
CA VAL A 7 -9.94 10.51 11.54
C VAL A 7 -8.89 9.71 12.29
N VAL A 8 -8.94 8.39 12.13
CA VAL A 8 -7.98 7.45 12.69
C VAL A 8 -7.23 6.74 11.56
N VAL A 9 -5.93 6.58 11.72
CA VAL A 9 -5.06 5.75 10.86
C VAL A 9 -4.51 4.61 11.71
N ILE A 10 -4.56 3.37 11.21
CA ILE A 10 -3.89 2.22 11.85
C ILE A 10 -2.66 1.80 11.02
N GLY A 11 -1.50 1.70 11.68
CA GLY A 11 -0.26 1.27 11.04
C GLY A 11 0.98 1.86 11.73
N GLY A 12 2.16 1.60 11.17
CA GLY A 12 3.41 2.19 11.70
C GLY A 12 4.60 2.11 10.77
N GLY A 13 4.37 1.83 9.49
CA GLY A 13 5.39 1.93 8.44
C GLY A 13 5.32 3.27 7.71
N ASN A 14 6.15 3.46 6.68
CA ASN A 14 6.10 4.65 5.81
C ASN A 14 4.67 4.96 5.33
N THR A 15 3.93 3.95 4.85
CA THR A 15 2.53 4.13 4.37
C THR A 15 1.62 4.74 5.43
N ALA A 16 1.71 4.32 6.69
CA ALA A 16 0.87 4.88 7.76
C ALA A 16 1.22 6.34 8.06
N VAL A 17 2.51 6.66 8.06
CA VAL A 17 3.01 8.00 8.37
C VAL A 17 2.70 8.98 7.24
N GLU A 18 2.89 8.56 6.00
CA GLU A 18 2.52 9.34 4.80
C GLU A 18 1.02 9.60 4.75
N GLU A 19 0.20 8.56 4.97
CA GLU A 19 -1.27 8.69 4.98
C GLU A 19 -1.73 9.61 6.11
N ALA A 20 -1.21 9.45 7.33
CA ALA A 20 -1.54 10.32 8.45
C ALA A 20 -1.19 11.79 8.16
N LEU A 21 0.01 12.06 7.64
CA LEU A 21 0.44 13.40 7.24
C LEU A 21 -0.44 13.97 6.13
N PHE A 22 -0.78 13.17 5.11
CA PHE A 22 -1.64 13.59 4.01
C PHE A 22 -3.03 13.99 4.51
N LEU A 23 -3.63 13.19 5.39
CA LEU A 23 -4.96 13.45 5.96
C LEU A 23 -5.01 14.74 6.79
N THR A 24 -3.89 15.19 7.38
CA THR A 24 -3.85 16.47 8.13
C THR A 24 -4.17 17.71 7.29
N ASN A 25 -4.07 17.62 5.96
CA ASN A 25 -4.46 18.68 5.03
C ASN A 25 -5.99 18.92 5.01
N PHE A 26 -6.78 17.95 5.46
CA PHE A 26 -8.24 17.99 5.40
C PHE A 26 -8.89 17.85 6.77
N ALA A 27 -8.40 16.91 7.58
CA ALA A 27 -8.91 16.63 8.91
C ALA A 27 -8.58 17.73 9.92
N THR A 28 -9.41 17.84 10.96
CA THR A 28 -9.12 18.67 12.15
C THR A 28 -8.10 17.97 13.05
N LYS A 29 -8.18 16.64 13.15
CA LYS A 29 -7.29 15.78 13.93
C LYS A 29 -7.11 14.44 13.24
N VAL A 30 -5.89 13.90 13.31
CA VAL A 30 -5.54 12.55 12.86
C VAL A 30 -4.96 11.79 14.04
N THR A 31 -5.58 10.67 14.41
CA THR A 31 -5.05 9.78 15.45
C THR A 31 -4.38 8.59 14.79
N LEU A 32 -3.06 8.48 14.92
CA LEU A 32 -2.30 7.31 14.48
C LEU A 32 -2.28 6.27 15.60
N ILE A 33 -2.79 5.07 15.32
CA ILE A 33 -2.77 3.95 16.26
C ILE A 33 -1.71 2.96 15.78
N HIS A 34 -0.82 2.58 16.69
CA HIS A 34 0.22 1.60 16.43
C HIS A 34 0.30 0.56 17.56
N ARG A 35 0.66 -0.67 17.18
CA ARG A 35 0.70 -1.83 18.10
C ARG A 35 2.01 -1.98 18.88
N ARG A 36 2.99 -1.12 18.63
CA ARG A 36 4.31 -1.07 19.30
C ARG A 36 4.53 0.32 19.86
N ASP A 37 5.67 0.54 20.48
CA ASP A 37 6.15 1.80 21.04
C ASP A 37 7.07 2.59 20.09
N GLU A 38 7.36 2.05 18.90
CA GLU A 38 8.18 2.69 17.86
C GLU A 38 7.58 2.56 16.45
N LEU A 39 7.89 3.52 15.56
CA LEU A 39 7.55 3.44 14.14
C LEU A 39 8.69 2.83 13.33
N ARG A 40 8.32 2.04 12.32
CA ARG A 40 9.23 1.53 11.30
C ARG A 40 9.11 2.37 10.02
N CYS A 41 9.48 3.64 10.12
CA CYS A 41 9.47 4.58 9.01
C CYS A 41 10.78 5.37 8.90
N GLU A 42 10.94 6.13 7.83
CA GLU A 42 12.07 7.04 7.66
C GLU A 42 12.08 8.12 8.76
N LYS A 43 13.26 8.38 9.34
CA LYS A 43 13.41 9.32 10.46
C LYS A 43 12.93 10.73 10.16
N ILE A 44 13.04 11.17 8.91
CA ILE A 44 12.52 12.48 8.51
C ILE A 44 10.99 12.53 8.54
N LEU A 45 10.31 11.46 8.15
CA LEU A 45 8.85 11.36 8.18
C LEU A 45 8.35 11.25 9.62
N GLU A 46 9.01 10.43 10.44
CA GLU A 46 8.75 10.33 11.88
C GLU A 46 8.80 11.70 12.57
N HIS A 47 9.87 12.46 12.33
CA HIS A 47 10.03 13.80 12.90
C HIS A 47 8.96 14.79 12.39
N ARG A 48 8.57 14.71 11.11
CA ARG A 48 7.48 15.54 10.56
C ARG A 48 6.14 15.20 11.19
N LEU A 49 5.87 13.92 11.43
CA LEU A 49 4.64 13.44 12.06
C LEU A 49 4.51 13.99 13.48
N PHE A 50 5.54 13.80 14.32
CA PHE A 50 5.49 14.24 15.73
C PHE A 50 5.50 15.76 15.91
N ARG A 51 5.97 16.52 14.91
CA ARG A 51 5.87 17.99 14.92
C ARG A 51 4.52 18.52 14.44
N ASN A 52 3.66 17.68 13.88
CA ASN A 52 2.37 18.12 13.35
C ASN A 52 1.35 18.22 14.51
N PRO A 53 0.83 19.42 14.83
CA PRO A 53 -0.06 19.60 15.97
C PRO A 53 -1.44 18.95 15.78
N LYS A 54 -1.79 18.53 14.56
CA LYS A 54 -3.04 17.81 14.28
C LYS A 54 -2.92 16.30 14.50
N VAL A 55 -1.71 15.78 14.74
CA VAL A 55 -1.49 14.35 14.90
C VAL A 55 -1.34 13.99 16.38
N GLU A 56 -2.12 13.00 16.81
CA GLU A 56 -1.93 12.31 18.08
C GLU A 56 -1.53 10.86 17.78
N THR A 57 -0.57 10.30 18.51
CA THR A 57 -0.20 8.89 18.36
C THR A 57 -0.58 8.10 19.60
N ILE A 58 -1.22 6.96 19.40
CA ILE A 58 -1.55 5.97 20.42
C ILE A 58 -0.71 4.73 20.16
N TRP A 59 0.24 4.48 21.06
CA TRP A 59 1.15 3.32 21.02
C TRP A 59 0.54 2.11 21.69
N ASP A 60 1.13 0.93 21.47
CA ASP A 60 0.79 -0.32 22.16
C ASP A 60 -0.69 -0.72 22.08
N HIS A 61 -1.40 -0.35 21.01
CA HIS A 61 -2.81 -0.72 20.82
C HIS A 61 -3.09 -1.38 19.47
N THR A 62 -4.00 -2.35 19.48
CA THR A 62 -4.65 -2.92 18.30
C THR A 62 -6.08 -2.41 18.17
N VAL A 63 -6.64 -2.46 16.97
CA VAL A 63 -8.06 -2.17 16.71
C VAL A 63 -8.83 -3.48 16.81
N GLU A 64 -9.85 -3.52 17.68
CA GLU A 64 -10.71 -4.69 17.87
C GLU A 64 -12.02 -4.56 17.08
N GLU A 65 -12.59 -3.35 17.00
CA GLU A 65 -13.85 -3.11 16.31
C GLU A 65 -13.91 -1.69 15.72
N VAL A 66 -14.45 -1.58 14.50
CA VAL A 66 -14.86 -0.28 13.93
C VAL A 66 -16.33 -0.06 14.28
N LEU A 67 -16.60 1.02 15.01
CA LEU A 67 -17.93 1.36 15.49
C LEU A 67 -18.62 2.29 14.51
N GLY A 68 -19.94 2.16 14.36
CA GLY A 68 -20.69 3.01 13.46
C GLY A 68 -22.21 2.93 13.60
N THR A 69 -22.90 3.73 12.80
CA THR A 69 -24.35 3.70 12.63
C THR A 69 -24.75 2.69 11.56
N GLU A 70 -25.98 2.17 11.62
CA GLU A 70 -26.50 1.22 10.63
C GLU A 70 -27.23 1.90 9.46
N ASN A 71 -27.85 3.06 9.68
CA ASN A 71 -28.67 3.75 8.66
C ASN A 71 -28.57 5.28 8.76
N PRO A 72 -27.76 5.95 7.90
CA PRO A 72 -26.81 5.36 6.95
C PRO A 72 -25.62 4.69 7.66
N LEU A 73 -24.92 3.80 6.98
CA LEU A 73 -23.63 3.30 7.45
C LEU A 73 -22.63 4.45 7.57
N GLY A 74 -22.00 4.59 8.73
CA GLY A 74 -21.03 5.64 8.99
C GLY A 74 -20.17 5.34 10.21
N VAL A 75 -18.86 5.52 10.10
CA VAL A 75 -17.93 5.34 11.22
C VAL A 75 -18.17 6.42 12.26
N THR A 76 -18.25 6.03 13.53
CA THR A 76 -18.36 6.94 14.68
C THR A 76 -17.21 6.79 15.67
N GLY A 77 -16.41 5.73 15.52
CA GLY A 77 -15.22 5.51 16.35
C GLY A 77 -14.58 4.16 16.10
N VAL A 78 -13.54 3.87 16.86
CA VAL A 78 -12.88 2.56 16.90
C VAL A 78 -12.69 2.13 18.34
N ARG A 79 -12.94 0.86 18.64
CA ARG A 79 -12.55 0.25 19.90
C ARG A 79 -11.15 -0.31 19.76
N ILE A 80 -10.27 0.09 20.67
CA ILE A 80 -8.87 -0.33 20.69
C ILE A 80 -8.55 -1.05 21.99
N ARG A 81 -7.61 -1.98 21.92
CA ARG A 81 -7.14 -2.78 23.04
C ARG A 81 -5.65 -2.62 23.21
N HIS A 82 -5.19 -2.37 24.42
CA HIS A 82 -3.78 -2.33 24.75
C HIS A 82 -3.18 -3.74 24.64
N VAL A 83 -2.07 -3.89 23.92
CA VAL A 83 -1.51 -5.22 23.55
C VAL A 83 -1.00 -6.03 24.74
N GLN A 84 -0.52 -5.36 25.80
CA GLN A 84 -0.02 -6.03 27.02
C GLN A 84 -1.08 -6.19 28.12
N THR A 85 -1.83 -5.12 28.44
CA THR A 85 -2.77 -5.12 29.58
C THR A 85 -4.15 -5.65 29.21
N GLY A 86 -4.50 -5.66 27.93
CA GLY A 86 -5.85 -5.99 27.47
C GLY A 86 -6.90 -4.92 27.75
N GLU A 87 -6.50 -3.76 28.29
CA GLU A 87 -7.41 -2.64 28.55
C GLU A 87 -8.01 -2.12 27.24
N GLU A 88 -9.33 -1.93 27.22
CA GLU A 88 -10.03 -1.42 26.05
C GLU A 88 -10.47 0.03 26.25
N ARG A 89 -10.42 0.81 25.18
CA ARG A 89 -11.03 2.13 25.12
C ARG A 89 -11.55 2.45 23.73
N THR A 90 -12.46 3.41 23.67
CA THR A 90 -13.03 3.89 22.41
C THR A 90 -12.40 5.21 22.01
N VAL A 91 -11.99 5.32 20.74
CA VAL A 91 -11.53 6.56 20.12
C VAL A 91 -12.60 7.04 19.15
N PRO A 92 -13.26 8.19 19.39
CA PRO A 92 -14.24 8.74 18.47
C PRO A 92 -13.56 9.21 17.18
N CYS A 93 -14.17 8.93 16.03
CA CYS A 93 -13.71 9.40 14.72
C CYS A 93 -14.82 9.30 13.69
N ASP A 94 -14.79 10.15 12.66
CA ASP A 94 -15.72 10.07 11.53
C ASP A 94 -15.20 9.13 10.42
N GLY A 95 -13.90 8.81 10.42
CA GLY A 95 -13.26 8.00 9.39
C GLY A 95 -12.11 7.15 9.92
N PHE A 96 -11.96 5.95 9.37
CA PHE A 96 -10.94 4.98 9.75
C PHE A 96 -10.17 4.50 8.51
N PHE A 97 -8.84 4.61 8.56
CA PHE A 97 -7.93 4.34 7.45
C PHE A 97 -6.94 3.24 7.82
N VAL A 98 -6.91 2.17 7.02
CA VAL A 98 -6.03 1.03 7.24
C VAL A 98 -4.76 1.17 6.41
N ALA A 99 -3.62 1.38 7.07
CA ALA A 99 -2.34 1.65 6.43
C ALA A 99 -1.23 0.69 6.93
N ILE A 100 -1.53 -0.62 6.90
CA ILE A 100 -0.67 -1.68 7.45
C ILE A 100 0.29 -2.30 6.41
N GLY A 101 0.38 -1.73 5.22
CA GLY A 101 1.11 -2.28 4.08
C GLY A 101 0.18 -2.93 3.06
N HIS A 102 0.74 -3.56 2.03
CA HIS A 102 0.02 -4.25 0.97
C HIS A 102 0.60 -5.65 0.82
N ALA A 103 -0.20 -6.59 0.32
CA ALA A 103 0.21 -7.94 -0.01
C ALA A 103 0.08 -8.10 -1.54
N PRO A 104 1.16 -7.91 -2.32
CA PRO A 104 1.12 -8.14 -3.76
C PRO A 104 0.85 -9.62 -4.04
N ALA A 105 -0.06 -9.90 -4.98
CA ALA A 105 -0.54 -11.25 -5.31
C ALA A 105 0.46 -12.03 -6.19
N SER A 106 1.65 -12.29 -5.66
CA SER A 106 2.76 -12.95 -6.34
C SER A 106 2.87 -14.45 -6.04
N GLU A 107 1.93 -15.03 -5.31
CA GLU A 107 1.98 -16.41 -4.83
C GLU A 107 2.14 -17.43 -5.97
N LEU A 108 1.54 -17.16 -7.13
CA LEU A 108 1.63 -18.02 -8.32
C LEU A 108 3.04 -18.08 -8.92
N VAL A 109 3.85 -17.04 -8.71
CA VAL A 109 5.12 -16.81 -9.43
C VAL A 109 6.32 -16.67 -8.50
N ALA A 110 6.13 -16.82 -7.19
CA ALA A 110 7.15 -16.52 -6.18
C ALA A 110 8.40 -17.41 -6.26
N ASP A 111 8.25 -18.64 -6.74
CA ASP A 111 9.36 -19.59 -6.92
C ASP A 111 10.06 -19.45 -8.28
N THR A 112 9.52 -18.63 -9.17
CA THR A 112 9.96 -18.54 -10.58
C THR A 112 10.52 -17.16 -10.92
N LEU A 113 9.94 -16.09 -10.37
CA LEU A 113 10.32 -14.71 -10.68
C LEU A 113 11.09 -14.05 -9.54
N GLU A 114 12.02 -13.15 -9.87
CA GLU A 114 12.71 -12.34 -8.87
C GLU A 114 11.70 -11.39 -8.19
N LEU A 115 11.64 -11.45 -6.86
CA LEU A 115 10.80 -10.59 -6.03
C LEU A 115 11.64 -9.57 -5.24
N HIS A 116 11.00 -8.48 -4.82
CA HIS A 116 11.61 -7.44 -3.98
C HIS A 116 10.58 -6.77 -3.08
N HIS A 117 11.04 -5.95 -2.12
CA HIS A 117 10.20 -5.10 -1.24
C HIS A 117 8.94 -5.74 -0.63
N GLY A 118 9.02 -7.00 -0.19
CA GLY A 118 7.86 -7.68 0.38
C GLY A 118 6.94 -8.30 -0.67
N ASN A 119 7.55 -9.09 -1.57
CA ASN A 119 6.90 -9.94 -2.58
C ASN A 119 6.38 -9.23 -3.83
N TYR A 120 6.81 -7.99 -4.10
CA TYR A 120 6.54 -7.36 -5.39
C TYR A 120 7.40 -7.99 -6.49
N VAL A 121 6.81 -8.29 -7.64
CA VAL A 121 7.56 -8.79 -8.80
C VAL A 121 8.51 -7.70 -9.29
N LYS A 122 9.80 -8.02 -9.40
CA LYS A 122 10.79 -7.09 -9.89
C LYS A 122 10.73 -7.03 -11.41
N VAL A 123 10.66 -5.82 -11.94
CA VAL A 123 10.77 -5.55 -13.37
C VAL A 123 11.99 -4.69 -13.66
N LYS A 124 12.44 -4.72 -14.91
CA LYS A 124 13.49 -3.82 -15.40
C LYS A 124 13.01 -2.36 -15.34
N PRO A 125 13.81 -1.42 -14.81
CA PRO A 125 13.42 -0.01 -14.74
C PRO A 125 13.02 0.55 -16.11
N GLY A 126 11.82 1.13 -16.19
CA GLY A 126 11.26 1.70 -17.43
C GLY A 126 10.64 0.68 -18.41
N SER A 127 10.46 -0.58 -18.00
CA SER A 127 9.85 -1.65 -18.80
C SER A 127 8.92 -2.52 -17.92
N THR A 128 8.30 -3.53 -18.51
CA THR A 128 7.51 -4.57 -17.82
C THR A 128 8.17 -5.94 -17.81
N GLU A 129 9.36 -6.05 -18.39
CA GLU A 129 10.19 -7.28 -18.42
C GLU A 129 10.53 -7.76 -17.00
N THR A 130 10.26 -9.04 -16.73
CA THR A 130 10.63 -9.70 -15.47
C THR A 130 12.00 -10.40 -15.58
N SER A 131 12.38 -11.19 -14.57
CA SER A 131 13.60 -12.01 -14.60
C SER A 131 13.55 -13.17 -15.59
N VAL A 132 12.38 -13.53 -16.11
CA VAL A 132 12.20 -14.60 -17.09
C VAL A 132 11.80 -14.01 -18.43
N PRO A 133 12.57 -14.25 -19.52
CA PRO A 133 12.22 -13.79 -20.86
C PRO A 133 10.83 -14.28 -21.29
N GLY A 134 10.06 -13.40 -21.93
CA GLY A 134 8.68 -13.68 -22.35
C GLY A 134 7.63 -13.57 -21.23
N VAL A 135 8.04 -13.28 -19.99
CA VAL A 135 7.12 -13.03 -18.86
C VAL A 135 7.19 -11.55 -18.47
N PHE A 136 6.02 -10.91 -18.43
CA PHE A 136 5.86 -9.48 -18.15
C PHE A 136 4.95 -9.26 -16.94
N ALA A 137 5.19 -8.19 -16.17
CA ALA A 137 4.38 -7.82 -15.02
C ALA A 137 4.00 -6.34 -15.05
N ALA A 138 2.77 -6.03 -14.65
CA ALA A 138 2.21 -4.69 -14.71
C ALA A 138 1.34 -4.36 -13.49
N GLY A 139 1.23 -3.07 -13.20
CA GLY A 139 0.41 -2.51 -12.13
C GLY A 139 0.93 -2.82 -10.73
N ASP A 140 0.02 -2.81 -9.76
CA ASP A 140 0.32 -2.92 -8.33
C ASP A 140 1.09 -4.19 -7.92
N LEU A 141 1.13 -5.23 -8.77
CA LEU A 141 1.96 -6.42 -8.52
C LEU A 141 3.48 -6.09 -8.51
N THR A 142 3.88 -5.02 -9.19
CA THR A 142 5.26 -4.55 -9.29
C THR A 142 5.45 -3.11 -8.78
N ASP A 143 4.41 -2.27 -8.88
CA ASP A 143 4.41 -0.89 -8.42
C ASP A 143 4.10 -0.78 -6.92
N HIS A 144 5.14 -0.65 -6.11
CA HIS A 144 5.03 -0.41 -4.66
C HIS A 144 4.96 1.08 -4.29
N VAL A 145 5.06 1.98 -5.27
CA VAL A 145 5.17 3.43 -5.07
C VAL A 145 3.84 4.12 -5.31
N TYR A 146 3.29 4.04 -6.53
CA TYR A 146 2.14 4.85 -6.91
C TYR A 146 0.81 4.16 -6.61
N ARG A 147 0.65 2.88 -7.02
CA ARG A 147 -0.53 2.05 -6.73
C ARG A 147 -1.84 2.75 -7.09
N GLN A 148 -1.90 3.29 -8.31
CA GLN A 148 -3.07 4.00 -8.82
C GLN A 148 -3.64 3.27 -10.03
N ALA A 149 -4.96 3.31 -10.18
CA ALA A 149 -5.62 2.71 -11.34
C ALA A 149 -5.04 3.21 -12.67
N VAL A 150 -4.70 4.50 -12.78
CA VAL A 150 -4.14 5.09 -14.00
C VAL A 150 -2.70 4.65 -14.27
N THR A 151 -1.86 4.51 -13.24
CA THR A 151 -0.49 4.01 -13.42
C THR A 151 -0.53 2.55 -13.82
N SER A 152 -1.38 1.75 -13.17
CA SER A 152 -1.58 0.34 -13.49
C SER A 152 -2.15 0.12 -14.89
N ALA A 153 -3.10 0.95 -15.34
CA ALA A 153 -3.57 0.92 -16.72
C ALA A 153 -2.46 1.22 -17.74
N GLY A 154 -1.62 2.23 -17.47
CA GLY A 154 -0.47 2.56 -18.31
C GLY A 154 0.54 1.41 -18.40
N MET A 155 0.86 0.78 -17.27
CA MET A 155 1.75 -0.39 -17.25
C MET A 155 1.14 -1.60 -17.98
N GLY A 156 -0.18 -1.79 -17.91
CA GLY A 156 -0.86 -2.83 -18.68
C GLY A 156 -0.71 -2.63 -20.18
N CYS A 157 -0.80 -1.38 -20.66
CA CYS A 157 -0.50 -1.05 -22.06
C CYS A 157 0.96 -1.38 -22.43
N MET A 158 1.91 -0.99 -21.57
CA MET A 158 3.33 -1.31 -21.78
C MET A 158 3.56 -2.83 -21.87
N ALA A 159 2.98 -3.62 -20.97
CA ALA A 159 3.14 -5.08 -20.97
C ALA A 159 2.55 -5.74 -22.21
N ALA A 160 1.42 -5.25 -22.72
CA ALA A 160 0.84 -5.76 -23.95
C ALA A 160 1.75 -5.50 -25.17
N LEU A 161 2.36 -4.30 -25.24
CA LEU A 161 3.27 -3.94 -26.33
C LEU A 161 4.62 -4.67 -26.23
N ASP A 162 5.16 -4.81 -25.01
CA ASP A 162 6.39 -5.57 -24.76
C ASP A 162 6.19 -7.05 -25.14
N ALA A 163 5.04 -7.64 -24.79
CA ALA A 163 4.70 -9.02 -25.14
C ALA A 163 4.48 -9.22 -26.65
N GLU A 164 3.78 -8.30 -27.32
CA GLU A 164 3.58 -8.35 -28.77
C GLU A 164 4.93 -8.33 -29.49
N ARG A 165 5.80 -7.38 -29.11
CA ARG A 165 7.12 -7.27 -29.71
C ARG A 165 7.97 -8.53 -29.49
N TRP A 166 7.96 -9.08 -28.28
CA TRP A 166 8.71 -10.30 -27.96
C TRP A 166 8.24 -11.48 -28.82
N LEU A 167 6.92 -11.68 -28.96
CA LEU A 167 6.35 -12.72 -29.80
C LEU A 167 6.72 -12.54 -31.29
N SER A 168 6.69 -11.31 -31.78
CA SER A 168 7.07 -10.97 -33.15
C SER A 168 8.57 -11.26 -33.43
N GLU A 169 9.44 -10.97 -32.47
CA GLU A 169 10.88 -11.29 -32.56
C GLU A 169 11.13 -12.80 -32.54
N GLN A 170 10.45 -13.56 -31.66
CA GLN A 170 10.55 -15.03 -31.62
C GLN A 170 10.06 -15.71 -32.90
N GLY A 171 8.94 -15.24 -33.48
CA GLY A 171 8.43 -15.78 -34.74
C GLY A 171 9.36 -15.52 -35.94
N ALA A 172 10.11 -14.42 -35.92
CA ALA A 172 11.13 -14.14 -36.93
C ALA A 172 12.37 -15.03 -36.77
N GLU A 173 12.79 -15.32 -35.54
CA GLU A 173 13.89 -16.25 -35.24
C GLU A 173 13.55 -17.70 -35.66
N GLU A 174 12.33 -18.17 -35.35
CA GLU A 174 11.86 -19.50 -35.79
C GLU A 174 11.83 -19.64 -37.31
N ALA A 175 11.36 -18.61 -38.02
CA ALA A 175 11.31 -18.60 -39.48
C ALA A 175 12.71 -18.60 -40.11
N ALA A 176 13.68 -17.89 -39.51
CA ALA A 176 15.07 -17.89 -39.96
C ALA A 176 15.76 -19.24 -39.72
N ALA A 177 15.54 -19.85 -38.54
CA ALA A 177 16.11 -21.16 -38.21
C ALA A 177 15.53 -22.31 -39.06
N ALA A 178 14.27 -22.20 -39.50
CA ALA A 178 13.65 -23.19 -40.38
C ALA A 178 14.08 -23.08 -41.86
N ALA A 179 14.73 -21.97 -42.25
CA ALA A 179 15.19 -21.70 -43.61
C ALA A 179 16.65 -22.13 -43.85
N GLU A 180 17.36 -22.56 -42.80
CA GLU A 180 18.74 -23.10 -42.83
C GLU A 180 18.74 -24.64 -42.83
#